data_AF-A0AAE4BNW0-F1
#
_entry.id   AF-A0AAE4BNW0-F1
#
_cell.length_a   1.000
_cell.length_b   1.000
_cell.length_c   1.000
_cell.angle_alpha   90.00
_cell.angle_beta   90.00
_cell.angle_gamma   90.00
#
_symmetry.space_group_name_H-M   'P 1'
#
loop_
_entity.id
_entity.type
_entity.pdbx_description
1 polymer ?
#
loop_
_entity_poly.entity_id
_entity_poly.type
_entity_poly.pdbx_seq_one_letter_code
_entity_poly.pdbx_strand_id
1 'polypeptide(L)'
;MSEFLIYFKLGIDHILDIDGYDHLLFLVALCCPFIFREFKHVVWLVTAFTIGHSITLVMATFDLFTINSELVEFIIPVTIVLAALSNLKNAGVRASDSDKGLFKLILVFIFGLVHGMGFSNYLRQLLGKEESIFTPLLGFNLGIEAAQVLVIFIFLMFAGIMTNIIGIKRKDWAISISSAIIAFASMLVVSAKFW
;
A
#
# COMPACT_ATOMS: atom_id res chain seq x y z
N MET A 1 10.70 0.43 -26.49
CA MET A 1 10.30 1.32 -25.38
C MET A 1 11.56 1.68 -24.61
N SER A 2 11.64 2.88 -24.03
CA SER A 2 12.77 3.20 -23.13
C SER A 2 12.73 2.28 -21.91
N GLU A 3 13.90 1.95 -21.36
CA GLU A 3 14.05 1.17 -20.13
C GLU A 3 13.16 1.72 -19.01
N PHE A 4 13.19 3.04 -18.81
CA PHE A 4 12.31 3.74 -17.88
C PHE A 4 10.83 3.39 -18.04
N LEU A 5 10.29 3.37 -19.27
CA LEU A 5 8.87 3.09 -19.52
C LEU A 5 8.52 1.62 -19.24
N ILE A 6 9.45 0.70 -19.43
CA ILE A 6 9.25 -0.72 -19.11
C ILE A 6 9.06 -0.87 -17.61
N TYR A 7 9.97 -0.31 -16.80
CA TYR A 7 9.89 -0.38 -15.35
C TYR A 7 8.76 0.47 -14.78
N PHE A 8 8.43 1.61 -15.38
CA PHE A 8 7.25 2.39 -15.02
C PHE A 8 5.97 1.58 -15.17
N LYS A 9 5.82 0.87 -16.30
CA LYS A 9 4.68 -0.03 -16.49
C LYS A 9 4.71 -1.18 -15.48
N LEU A 10 5.88 -1.78 -15.23
CA LEU A 10 6.03 -2.84 -14.23
C LEU A 10 5.59 -2.37 -12.82
N GLY A 11 5.88 -1.12 -12.45
CA GLY A 11 5.44 -0.53 -11.18
C GLY A 11 3.91 -0.34 -11.10
N ILE A 12 3.28 0.02 -12.21
CA ILE A 12 1.81 0.08 -12.30
C ILE A 12 1.22 -1.32 -12.17
N ASP A 13 1.74 -2.27 -12.96
CA ASP A 13 1.25 -3.65 -13.00
C ASP A 13 1.43 -4.33 -11.64
N HIS A 14 2.50 -4.00 -10.90
CA HIS A 14 2.71 -4.49 -9.53
C HIS A 14 1.62 -4.06 -8.54
N ILE A 15 1.16 -2.81 -8.60
CA ILE A 15 0.09 -2.31 -7.71
C ILE A 15 -1.29 -2.80 -8.14
N LEU A 16 -1.49 -3.04 -9.43
CA LEU A 16 -2.77 -3.47 -10.02
C LEU A 16 -2.86 -4.99 -10.22
N ASP A 17 -1.90 -5.75 -9.70
CA ASP A 17 -1.86 -7.20 -9.82
C ASP A 17 -3.06 -7.83 -9.07
N ILE A 18 -3.78 -8.70 -9.78
CA ILE A 18 -4.95 -9.39 -9.23
C ILE A 18 -4.49 -10.54 -8.32
N ASP A 19 -3.36 -11.18 -8.63
CA ASP A 19 -2.81 -12.27 -7.82
C ASP A 19 -2.14 -11.72 -6.55
N GLY A 20 -1.63 -10.48 -6.60
CA GLY A 20 -1.02 -9.72 -5.49
C GLY A 20 -1.89 -8.56 -5.00
N TYR A 21 -3.17 -8.80 -4.72
CA TYR A 21 -4.12 -7.75 -4.35
C TYR A 21 -3.95 -7.19 -2.92
N ASP A 22 -2.89 -7.58 -2.20
CA ASP A 22 -2.52 -7.09 -0.87
C ASP A 22 -2.24 -5.57 -0.88
N HIS A 23 -1.58 -5.06 -1.92
CA HIS A 23 -1.32 -3.64 -2.12
C HIS A 23 -2.61 -2.83 -2.25
N LEU A 24 -3.57 -3.33 -3.03
CA LEU A 24 -4.90 -2.72 -3.16
C LEU A 24 -5.66 -2.73 -1.84
N LEU A 25 -5.64 -3.86 -1.11
CA LEU A 25 -6.28 -3.96 0.21
C LEU A 25 -5.66 -2.97 1.20
N PHE A 26 -4.33 -2.88 1.25
CA PHE A 26 -3.63 -1.93 2.11
C PHE A 26 -4.00 -0.48 1.75
N LEU A 27 -4.00 -0.14 0.47
CA LEU A 27 -4.33 1.20 -0.01
C LEU A 27 -5.78 1.58 0.33
N VAL A 28 -6.73 0.66 0.15
CA VAL A 28 -8.13 0.86 0.53
C VAL A 28 -8.27 0.97 2.05
N ALA A 29 -7.55 0.18 2.83
CA ALA A 29 -7.51 0.28 4.29
C ALA A 29 -6.99 1.66 4.74
N LEU A 30 -5.95 2.18 4.08
CA LEU A 30 -5.41 3.49 4.36
C LEU A 30 -6.43 4.61 4.04
N CYS A 31 -7.17 4.47 2.94
CA CYS A 31 -8.06 5.51 2.42
C CYS A 31 -9.45 5.53 3.05
N CYS A 32 -9.98 4.39 3.52
CA CYS A 32 -11.37 4.29 3.95
C CYS A 32 -11.81 5.27 5.07
N PRO A 33 -10.93 5.77 5.97
CA PRO A 33 -11.31 6.78 6.97
C PRO A 33 -11.44 8.21 6.41
N PHE A 34 -10.97 8.45 5.18
CA PHE A 34 -10.86 9.78 4.57
C PHE A 34 -11.93 10.02 3.51
N ILE A 35 -12.17 11.29 3.19
CA ILE A 35 -12.95 11.68 2.01
C ILE A 35 -12.09 12.54 1.07
N PHE A 36 -12.65 12.90 -0.08
CA PHE A 36 -11.96 13.65 -1.12
C PHE A 36 -11.31 14.97 -0.63
N ARG A 37 -11.89 15.63 0.37
CA ARG A 37 -11.32 16.86 0.94
C ARG A 37 -9.93 16.64 1.55
N GLU A 38 -9.65 15.44 2.05
CA GLU A 38 -8.36 15.08 2.63
C GLU A 38 -7.41 14.41 1.62
N PHE A 39 -7.69 14.47 0.31
CA PHE A 39 -6.88 13.85 -0.76
C PHE A 39 -5.38 14.14 -0.63
N LYS A 40 -4.98 15.40 -0.42
CA LYS A 40 -3.57 15.78 -0.25
C LYS A 40 -2.90 15.07 0.93
N HIS A 41 -3.63 14.87 2.02
CA HIS A 41 -3.09 14.18 3.20
C HIS A 41 -2.87 12.69 2.89
N VAL A 42 -3.82 12.07 2.18
CA VAL A 42 -3.69 10.67 1.75
C VAL A 42 -2.52 10.49 0.78
N VAL A 43 -2.31 11.42 -0.15
CA VAL A 43 -1.14 11.44 -1.06
C VAL A 43 0.16 11.41 -0.24
N TRP A 44 0.31 12.27 0.78
CA TRP A 44 1.50 12.23 1.64
C TRP A 44 1.70 10.91 2.37
N LEU A 45 0.62 10.24 2.80
CA LEU A 45 0.72 8.92 3.42
C LEU A 45 1.23 7.88 2.42
N VAL A 46 0.72 7.85 1.19
CA VAL A 46 1.20 6.89 0.18
C VAL A 46 2.58 7.21 -0.34
N THR A 47 2.96 8.48 -0.44
CA THR A 47 4.35 8.85 -0.73
C THR A 47 5.28 8.34 0.37
N ALA A 48 4.89 8.44 1.65
CA ALA A 48 5.68 7.86 2.74
C ALA A 48 5.80 6.34 2.65
N PHE A 49 4.72 5.64 2.26
CA PHE A 49 4.76 4.20 1.96
C PHE A 49 5.77 3.93 0.83
N THR A 50 5.67 4.64 -0.28
CA THR A 50 6.52 4.43 -1.46
C THR A 50 7.99 4.72 -1.17
N ILE A 51 8.29 5.72 -0.34
CA ILE A 51 9.67 5.98 0.13
C ILE A 51 10.19 4.78 0.94
N GLY A 52 9.42 4.27 1.91
CA GLY A 52 9.79 3.09 2.68
C GLY A 52 10.00 1.87 1.77
N HIS A 53 9.07 1.63 0.86
CA HIS A 53 9.13 0.57 -0.12
C HIS A 53 10.39 0.66 -1.00
N SER A 54 10.69 1.86 -1.52
CA SER A 54 11.86 2.15 -2.34
C SER A 54 13.17 1.81 -1.62
N ILE A 55 13.27 2.16 -0.33
CA ILE A 55 14.46 1.89 0.48
C ILE A 55 14.73 0.39 0.52
N THR A 56 13.71 -0.41 0.83
CA THR A 56 13.85 -1.87 0.88
C THR A 56 14.25 -2.46 -0.47
N LEU A 57 13.64 -2.00 -1.58
CA LEU A 57 13.99 -2.48 -2.92
C LEU A 57 15.44 -2.16 -3.29
N VAL A 58 15.90 -0.95 -2.99
CA VAL A 58 17.30 -0.55 -3.20
C VAL A 58 18.22 -1.47 -2.42
N MET A 59 17.97 -1.66 -1.12
CA MET A 59 18.84 -2.47 -0.28
C MET A 59 18.89 -3.94 -0.73
N ALA A 60 17.77 -4.50 -1.16
CA ALA A 60 17.71 -5.86 -1.67
C ALA A 60 18.40 -6.01 -3.03
N THR A 61 18.32 -4.98 -3.88
CA THR A 61 18.99 -5.00 -5.19
C THR A 61 20.51 -5.00 -5.02
N PHE A 62 21.03 -4.33 -3.98
CA PHE A 62 22.45 -4.37 -3.60
C PHE A 62 22.85 -5.59 -2.76
N ASP A 63 21.97 -6.58 -2.61
CA ASP A 63 22.21 -7.81 -1.84
C ASP A 63 22.66 -7.55 -0.39
N LEU A 64 22.21 -6.43 0.21
CA LEU A 64 22.65 -6.02 1.55
C LEU A 64 22.12 -6.93 2.66
N PHE A 65 21.00 -7.62 2.42
CA PHE A 65 20.44 -8.60 3.35
C PHE A 65 19.54 -9.60 2.63
N THR A 66 19.43 -10.81 3.18
CA THR A 66 18.49 -11.84 2.72
C THR A 66 17.28 -11.86 3.63
N ILE A 67 16.11 -12.02 3.03
CA ILE A 67 14.84 -11.99 3.75
C ILE A 67 14.12 -13.30 3.50
N ASN A 68 13.56 -13.87 4.57
CA ASN A 68 12.65 -14.99 4.43
C ASN A 68 11.32 -14.47 3.81
N SER A 69 11.11 -14.76 2.52
CA SER A 69 9.89 -14.39 1.79
C SER A 69 8.63 -14.91 2.47
N GLU A 70 8.63 -16.13 3.01
CA GLU A 70 7.46 -16.72 3.67
C GLU A 70 7.03 -15.88 4.88
N LEU A 71 8.01 -15.43 5.68
CA LEU A 71 7.73 -14.58 6.83
C LEU A 71 7.17 -13.22 6.39
N VAL A 72 7.70 -12.63 5.32
CA VAL A 72 7.22 -11.35 4.81
C VAL A 72 5.82 -11.46 4.24
N GLU A 73 5.57 -12.48 3.41
CA GLU A 73 4.26 -12.78 2.82
C GLU A 73 3.18 -13.01 3.88
N PHE A 74 3.55 -13.49 5.07
CA PHE A 74 2.65 -13.55 6.21
C PHE A 74 2.48 -12.22 6.94
N ILE A 75 3.57 -11.49 7.18
CA ILE A 75 3.52 -10.24 7.94
C ILE A 75 2.72 -9.18 7.17
N ILE A 76 2.82 -9.13 5.84
CA ILE A 76 2.08 -8.19 4.99
C ILE A 76 0.56 -8.20 5.29
N PRO A 77 -0.18 -9.31 5.11
CA PRO A 77 -1.60 -9.33 5.38
C PRO A 77 -1.94 -9.14 6.87
N VAL A 78 -1.06 -9.55 7.80
CA VAL A 78 -1.20 -9.22 9.23
C VAL A 78 -1.19 -7.71 9.44
N THR A 79 -0.30 -6.97 8.80
CA THR A 79 -0.28 -5.50 8.93
C THR A 79 -1.53 -4.84 8.36
N ILE A 80 -2.11 -5.39 7.29
CA ILE A 80 -3.38 -4.93 6.70
C ILE A 80 -4.53 -5.15 7.68
N VAL A 81 -4.62 -6.33 8.31
CA VAL A 81 -5.61 -6.60 9.37
C VAL A 81 -5.47 -5.60 10.52
N LEU A 82 -4.26 -5.33 10.98
CA LEU A 82 -4.01 -4.36 12.05
C LEU A 82 -4.42 -2.93 11.65
N ALA A 83 -4.16 -2.52 10.41
CA ALA A 83 -4.58 -1.23 9.88
C ALA A 83 -6.11 -1.11 9.87
N ALA A 84 -6.81 -2.14 9.38
CA ALA A 84 -8.27 -2.17 9.35
C ALA A 84 -8.90 -2.22 10.76
N LEU A 85 -8.31 -2.96 11.70
CA LEU A 85 -8.73 -2.96 13.11
C LEU A 85 -8.56 -1.58 13.77
N SER A 86 -7.46 -0.88 13.46
CA SER A 86 -7.24 0.50 13.90
C SER A 86 -8.32 1.44 13.37
N ASN A 87 -8.76 1.26 12.12
CA ASN A 87 -9.86 2.02 11.55
C ASN A 87 -11.19 1.76 12.26
N LEU A 88 -11.49 0.50 12.60
CA LEU A 88 -12.69 0.14 13.38
C LEU A 88 -12.68 0.79 14.76
N LYS A 89 -11.55 0.73 15.46
CA LYS A 89 -11.42 1.34 16.81
C LYS A 89 -11.62 2.86 16.78
N ASN A 90 -11.17 3.52 15.72
CA ASN A 90 -11.27 4.97 15.56
C ASN A 90 -12.52 5.39 14.77
N ALA A 91 -13.45 4.46 14.49
CA ALA A 91 -14.62 4.74 13.67
C ALA A 91 -15.55 5.77 14.32
N GLY A 92 -15.66 6.94 13.69
CA GLY A 92 -16.45 8.08 14.18
C GLY A 92 -15.60 9.24 14.69
N VAL A 93 -14.29 9.05 14.90
CA VAL A 93 -13.34 10.15 15.06
C VAL A 93 -12.93 10.62 13.67
N ARG A 94 -13.04 11.92 13.39
CA ARG A 94 -12.56 12.45 12.10
C ARG A 94 -11.06 12.22 12.01
N ALA A 95 -10.60 11.60 10.91
CA ALA A 95 -9.19 11.29 10.72
C ALA A 95 -8.27 12.52 10.77
N SER A 96 -8.81 13.70 10.44
CA SER A 96 -8.14 15.01 10.52
C SER A 96 -8.06 15.59 11.94
N ASP A 97 -8.92 15.15 12.87
CA ASP A 97 -8.95 15.67 14.25
C ASP A 97 -8.09 14.81 15.19
N SER A 98 -7.55 13.68 14.70
CA SER A 98 -6.58 12.90 15.46
C SER A 98 -5.21 13.59 15.39
N ASP A 99 -4.69 14.02 16.53
CA ASP A 99 -3.37 14.66 16.72
C ASP A 99 -2.16 13.70 16.47
N LYS A 100 -2.36 12.72 15.58
CA LYS A 100 -1.49 11.58 15.32
C LYS A 100 -1.01 11.53 13.87
N GLY A 101 -1.01 12.66 13.16
CA GLY A 101 -0.62 12.73 11.74
C GLY A 101 0.79 12.19 11.50
N LEU A 102 1.77 12.62 12.29
CA LEU A 102 3.16 12.15 12.19
C LEU A 102 3.29 10.65 12.52
N PHE A 103 2.58 10.19 13.55
CA PHE A 103 2.59 8.77 13.93
C PHE A 103 2.03 7.88 12.81
N LYS A 104 0.93 8.29 12.16
CA LYS A 104 0.40 7.58 10.98
C LYS A 104 1.40 7.55 9.83
N LEU A 105 2.07 8.68 9.56
CA LEU A 105 3.10 8.76 8.51
C LEU A 105 4.23 7.76 8.76
N ILE A 106 4.74 7.69 10.00
CA ILE A 106 5.79 6.75 10.40
C ILE A 106 5.32 5.30 10.26
N LEU A 107 4.10 4.98 10.72
CA LEU A 107 3.55 3.62 10.57
C LEU A 107 3.44 3.21 9.10
N VAL A 108 2.93 4.10 8.25
CA VAL A 108 2.77 3.83 6.81
C VAL A 108 4.12 3.68 6.11
N PHE A 109 5.12 4.46 6.52
CA PHE A 109 6.50 4.27 6.07
C PHE A 109 7.06 2.89 6.47
N ILE A 110 6.82 2.45 7.71
CA ILE A 110 7.22 1.10 8.18
C ILE A 110 6.50 0.01 7.38
N PHE A 111 5.22 0.18 7.08
CA PHE A 111 4.48 -0.75 6.22
C PHE A 111 5.05 -0.79 4.81
N GLY A 112 5.48 0.36 4.27
CA GLY A 112 6.21 0.45 3.02
C GLY A 112 7.50 -0.37 3.04
N LEU A 113 8.30 -0.24 4.12
CA LEU A 113 9.52 -1.04 4.27
C LEU A 113 9.21 -2.55 4.20
N VAL A 114 8.20 -3.01 4.93
CA VAL A 114 7.80 -4.42 4.98
C VAL A 114 7.26 -4.92 3.63
N HIS A 115 6.36 -4.18 2.99
CA HIS A 115 5.82 -4.57 1.67
C HIS A 115 6.93 -4.64 0.62
N GLY A 116 7.87 -3.68 0.66
CA GLY A 116 9.04 -3.70 -0.24
C GLY A 116 9.87 -4.97 -0.11
N MET A 117 9.85 -5.64 1.05
CA MET A 117 10.56 -6.90 1.25
C MET A 117 9.91 -8.04 0.44
N GLY A 118 8.59 -8.01 0.23
CA GLY A 118 7.87 -9.08 -0.45
C GLY A 118 8.24 -9.17 -1.93
N PHE A 119 8.43 -8.01 -2.56
CA PHE A 119 8.83 -7.92 -3.98
C PHE A 119 10.35 -7.94 -4.20
N SER A 120 11.12 -7.78 -3.13
CA SER A 120 12.56 -7.56 -3.19
C SER A 120 13.34 -8.68 -3.90
N ASN A 121 12.98 -9.93 -3.65
CA ASN A 121 13.64 -11.10 -4.25
C ASN A 121 13.41 -11.20 -5.77
N TYR A 122 12.21 -10.84 -6.24
CA TYR A 122 11.91 -10.79 -7.67
C TYR A 122 12.70 -9.68 -8.36
N LEU A 123 12.70 -8.47 -7.78
CA LEU A 123 13.41 -7.34 -8.35
C LEU A 123 14.93 -7.56 -8.40
N ARG A 124 15.51 -8.18 -7.38
CA ARG A 124 16.92 -8.58 -7.37
C ARG A 124 17.27 -9.55 -8.50
N GLN A 125 16.41 -10.52 -8.80
CA GLN A 125 16.62 -11.44 -9.93
C GLN A 125 16.53 -10.74 -11.29
N LEU A 126 15.66 -9.73 -11.39
CA LEU A 126 15.46 -8.95 -12.60
C LEU A 126 16.61 -7.96 -12.85
N LEU A 127 17.03 -7.23 -11.81
CA LEU A 127 18.00 -6.13 -11.89
C LEU A 127 19.44 -6.53 -11.61
N GLY A 128 19.69 -7.69 -10.98
CA GLY A 128 21.05 -8.12 -10.62
C GLY A 128 21.98 -8.38 -11.83
N LYS A 129 21.46 -8.29 -13.05
CA LYS A 129 22.21 -8.43 -14.32
C LYS A 129 22.35 -7.11 -15.09
N GLU A 130 21.72 -6.03 -14.64
CA GLU A 130 21.73 -4.73 -15.32
C GLU A 130 22.97 -3.91 -14.91
N GLU A 131 23.58 -3.20 -15.86
CA GLU A 131 24.73 -2.31 -15.58
C GLU A 131 24.29 -1.02 -14.85
N SER A 132 23.03 -0.63 -14.96
CA SER A 132 22.46 0.58 -14.34
C SER A 132 21.13 0.28 -13.65
N ILE A 133 21.11 0.40 -12.33
CA ILE A 133 19.95 0.05 -11.50
C ILE A 133 19.05 1.27 -11.23
N PHE A 134 19.62 2.48 -11.36
CA PHE A 134 18.94 3.72 -11.01
C PHE A 134 17.72 4.00 -11.88
N THR A 135 17.86 3.92 -13.21
CA THR A 135 16.77 4.20 -14.15
C THR A 135 15.61 3.20 -13.98
N PRO A 136 15.85 1.88 -13.87
CA PRO A 136 14.82 0.92 -13.53
C PRO A 136 14.09 1.20 -12.22
N LEU A 137 14.83 1.43 -11.13
CA LEU A 137 14.25 1.68 -9.81
C LEU A 137 13.41 2.97 -9.79
N LEU A 138 13.89 4.03 -10.44
CA LEU A 138 13.16 5.28 -10.54
C LEU A 138 11.86 5.09 -11.34
N GLY A 139 11.93 4.43 -12.50
CA GLY A 139 10.75 4.11 -13.31
C GLY A 139 9.73 3.32 -12.50
N PHE A 140 10.17 2.23 -11.86
CA PHE A 140 9.33 1.36 -11.05
C PHE A 140 8.60 2.09 -9.92
N ASN A 141 9.32 2.86 -9.10
CA ASN A 141 8.70 3.58 -7.98
C ASN A 141 7.77 4.71 -8.43
N LEU A 142 8.08 5.40 -9.53
CA LEU A 142 7.15 6.38 -10.12
C LEU A 142 5.89 5.70 -10.69
N GLY A 143 6.02 4.49 -11.23
CA GLY A 143 4.89 3.67 -11.65
C GLY A 143 3.98 3.29 -10.48
N ILE A 144 4.58 2.86 -9.36
CA ILE A 144 3.87 2.58 -8.10
C ILE A 144 3.09 3.81 -7.62
N GLU A 145 3.76 4.95 -7.49
CA GLU A 145 3.13 6.16 -6.97
C GLU A 145 2.01 6.65 -7.90
N ALA A 146 2.19 6.57 -9.22
CA ALA A 146 1.15 6.91 -10.19
C ALA A 146 -0.08 6.00 -10.06
N ALA A 147 0.11 4.69 -9.94
CA ALA A 147 -0.98 3.73 -9.74
C ALA A 147 -1.71 3.98 -8.41
N GLN A 148 -0.98 4.19 -7.32
CA GLN A 148 -1.57 4.50 -6.02
C GLN A 148 -2.40 5.77 -6.05
N VAL A 149 -1.87 6.88 -6.60
CA VAL A 149 -2.60 8.15 -6.70
C VAL A 149 -3.88 7.99 -7.51
N LEU A 150 -3.85 7.23 -8.61
CA LEU A 150 -5.03 6.94 -9.42
C LEU A 150 -6.08 6.15 -8.62
N VAL A 151 -5.68 5.09 -7.93
CA VAL A 151 -6.60 4.27 -7.13
C VAL A 151 -7.19 5.09 -5.97
N ILE A 152 -6.39 5.90 -5.28
CA ILE A 152 -6.86 6.80 -4.21
C ILE A 152 -7.90 7.78 -4.76
N PHE A 153 -7.62 8.39 -5.91
CA PHE A 153 -8.53 9.35 -6.53
C PHE A 153 -9.89 8.71 -6.81
N ILE A 154 -9.90 7.54 -7.46
CA ILE A 154 -11.12 6.79 -7.78
C ILE A 154 -11.86 6.38 -6.49
N PHE A 155 -11.14 5.84 -5.51
CA PHE A 155 -11.71 5.38 -4.26
C PHE A 155 -12.34 6.53 -3.45
N LEU A 156 -11.65 7.67 -3.32
CA LEU A 156 -12.17 8.81 -2.58
C LEU A 156 -13.34 9.50 -3.30
N MET A 157 -13.36 9.46 -4.63
CA MET A 157 -14.52 9.91 -5.41
C MET A 157 -15.74 9.02 -5.13
N PHE A 158 -15.55 7.70 -5.14
CA PHE A 158 -16.59 6.74 -4.79
C PHE A 158 -17.07 6.91 -3.33
N ALA A 159 -16.15 7.02 -2.38
CA ALA A 159 -16.47 7.31 -0.98
C ALA A 159 -17.26 8.62 -0.85
N GLY A 160 -16.88 9.67 -1.59
CA GLY A 160 -17.61 10.94 -1.63
C GLY A 160 -19.05 10.81 -2.11
N ILE A 161 -19.30 10.01 -3.16
CA ILE A 161 -20.66 9.72 -3.65
C ILE A 161 -21.46 8.99 -2.56
N MET A 162 -20.88 7.94 -1.97
CA MET A 162 -21.53 7.13 -0.92
C MET A 162 -21.89 7.97 0.31
N THR A 163 -21.00 8.87 0.75
CA THR A 163 -21.23 9.65 1.97
C THR A 163 -22.03 10.93 1.76
N ASN A 164 -21.87 11.60 0.61
CA ASN A 164 -22.50 12.91 0.38
C ASN A 164 -23.79 12.83 -0.45
N ILE A 165 -23.89 11.89 -1.41
CA ILE A 165 -25.06 11.77 -2.28
C ILE A 165 -26.04 10.73 -1.71
N ILE A 166 -25.54 9.54 -1.39
CA ILE A 166 -26.38 8.46 -0.84
C ILE A 166 -26.66 8.70 0.66
N GLY A 167 -25.79 9.44 1.35
CA GLY A 167 -25.99 9.83 2.74
C GLY A 167 -25.52 8.78 3.76
N ILE A 168 -24.67 7.83 3.36
CA ILE A 168 -24.05 6.88 4.29
C ILE A 168 -23.16 7.67 5.25
N LYS A 169 -23.32 7.45 6.57
CA LYS A 169 -22.46 8.11 7.54
C LYS A 169 -21.02 7.65 7.33
N ARG A 170 -20.06 8.57 7.39
CA ARG A 170 -18.62 8.25 7.24
C ARG A 170 -18.15 7.13 8.17
N LYS A 171 -18.71 7.09 9.39
CA LYS A 171 -18.45 6.02 10.35
C LYS A 171 -18.86 4.65 9.79
N ASP A 172 -20.10 4.54 9.30
CA ASP A 172 -20.66 3.28 8.80
C ASP A 172 -19.94 2.83 7.52
N TRP A 173 -19.58 3.78 6.65
CA TRP A 173 -18.71 3.56 5.50
C TRP A 173 -17.37 2.95 5.92
N ALA A 174 -16.64 3.62 6.83
CA ALA A 174 -15.33 3.17 7.27
C ALA A 174 -15.40 1.80 7.96
N ILE A 175 -16.45 1.53 8.76
CA ILE A 175 -16.67 0.24 9.40
C ILE A 175 -16.92 -0.85 8.36
N SER A 176 -17.78 -0.59 7.37
CA SER A 176 -18.14 -1.58 6.35
C SER A 176 -16.92 -1.99 5.52
N ILE A 177 -16.16 -1.00 5.04
CA ILE A 177 -14.95 -1.25 4.25
C ILE A 177 -13.87 -1.94 5.09
N SER A 178 -13.62 -1.48 6.32
CA SER A 178 -12.62 -2.11 7.21
C SER A 178 -12.99 -3.55 7.56
N SER A 179 -14.27 -3.85 7.75
CA SER A 179 -14.73 -5.22 8.02
C SER A 179 -14.51 -6.14 6.81
N ALA A 180 -14.79 -5.65 5.60
CA ALA A 180 -14.50 -6.38 4.38
C ALA A 180 -12.99 -6.65 4.22
N ILE A 181 -12.15 -5.62 4.45
CA ILE A 181 -10.69 -5.77 4.40
C ILE A 181 -10.21 -6.82 5.41
N ILE A 182 -10.70 -6.80 6.65
CA ILE A 182 -10.31 -7.80 7.66
C ILE A 182 -10.64 -9.21 7.15
N ALA A 183 -11.82 -9.41 6.56
CA ALA A 183 -12.19 -10.72 6.01
C ALA A 183 -11.22 -11.18 4.92
N PHE A 184 -10.97 -10.34 3.90
CA PHE A 184 -10.07 -10.68 2.80
C PHE A 184 -8.61 -10.83 3.24
N ALA A 185 -8.11 -9.94 4.08
CA ALA A 185 -6.75 -10.00 4.59
C ALA A 185 -6.55 -11.21 5.51
N SER A 186 -7.56 -11.60 6.32
CA SER A 186 -7.47 -12.83 7.12
C SER A 186 -7.42 -14.09 6.26
N MET A 187 -8.09 -14.10 5.10
CA MET A 187 -7.94 -15.20 4.14
C MET A 187 -6.50 -15.29 3.63
N LEU A 188 -5.88 -14.14 3.31
CA LEU A 188 -4.47 -14.08 2.91
C LEU A 188 -3.53 -14.61 4.01
N VAL A 189 -3.79 -14.25 5.27
CA VAL A 189 -3.03 -14.77 6.44
C VAL A 189 -3.11 -16.29 6.52
N VAL A 190 -4.30 -16.86 6.32
CA VAL A 190 -4.50 -18.32 6.39
C VAL A 190 -3.89 -19.05 5.18
N SER A 191 -3.90 -18.41 4.00
CA SER A 191 -3.29 -18.98 2.79
C SER A 191 -1.77 -18.85 2.73
N ALA A 192 -1.18 -17.93 3.51
CA ALA A 192 0.27 -17.83 3.67
C ALA A 192 0.79 -19.14 4.29
N LYS A 193 1.35 -20.00 3.44
CA LYS A 193 1.75 -21.36 3.82
C LYS A 193 2.92 -21.30 4.82
N PHE A 194 2.67 -21.72 6.07
CA PHE A 194 3.71 -22.15 7.01
C PHE A 194 3.75 -23.69 7.08
N TRP A 195 3.82 -24.35 5.93
CA TRP A 195 3.81 -25.81 5.84
C TRP A 195 4.78 -26.30 4.78
#